data_AF-A8UZT2-F1
#
_entry.id   AF-A8UZT2-F1
#
_cell.length_a   1.000
_cell.length_b   1.000
_cell.length_c   1.000
_cell.angle_alpha   90.00
_cell.angle_beta   90.00
_cell.angle_gamma   90.00
#
_symmetry.space_group_name_H-M   'P 1'
#
loop_
_entity.id
_entity.type
_entity.pdbx_description
1 polymer ?
#
loop_
_entity_poly.entity_id
_entity_poly.type
_entity_poly.pdbx_seq_one_letter_code
_entity_poly.pdbx_strand_id
1 'polypeptide(L)'
;MDNIFRIRRYYFAGLFSSIFYFALLLIIVGKAKNPQIKDIYIYLITFTSVFIPYFVYLRVKGKLFILNTYKINLAVGHLPLIFGFLFSLLEENYIYLLVSFPIFFINYLILI
;
A
#
# COMPACT_ATOMS: atom_id res chain seq x y z
N MET A 1 -12.34 -13.18 22.55
CA MET A 1 -11.75 -11.82 22.45
C MET A 1 -10.30 -11.84 21.98
N ASP A 2 -9.51 -12.88 22.27
CA ASP A 2 -8.08 -12.99 21.89
C ASP A 2 -7.78 -12.83 20.40
N ASN A 3 -8.71 -13.23 19.53
CA ASN A 3 -8.50 -13.17 18.08
C ASN A 3 -8.48 -11.72 17.56
N ILE A 4 -9.23 -10.79 18.19
CA ILE A 4 -9.32 -9.38 17.77
C ILE A 4 -8.01 -8.65 18.07
N PHE A 5 -7.45 -8.83 19.27
CA PHE A 5 -6.15 -8.23 19.63
C PHE A 5 -5.04 -8.73 18.72
N ARG A 6 -5.06 -10.03 18.38
CA ARG A 6 -4.08 -10.62 17.46
C ARG A 6 -4.18 -10.05 16.05
N ILE A 7 -5.40 -9.85 15.53
CA ILE A 7 -5.67 -9.21 14.23
C ILE A 7 -5.17 -7.76 14.23
N ARG A 8 -5.54 -6.97 15.26
CA ARG A 8 -5.12 -5.57 15.40
C ARG A 8 -3.60 -5.40 15.48
N ARG A 9 -2.88 -6.36 16.07
CA ARG A 9 -1.42 -6.31 16.08
C ARG A 9 -0.83 -6.35 14.66
N TYR A 10 -1.36 -7.17 13.77
CA TYR A 10 -0.89 -7.22 12.37
C TYR A 10 -1.26 -5.96 11.60
N TYR A 11 -2.42 -5.38 11.90
CA TYR A 11 -2.81 -4.07 11.39
C TYR A 11 -1.78 -2.99 11.77
N PHE A 12 -1.49 -2.82 13.06
CA PHE A 12 -0.53 -1.78 13.45
C PHE A 12 0.88 -2.05 12.92
N ALA A 13 1.30 -3.32 12.85
CA ALA A 13 2.57 -3.69 12.28
C ALA A 13 2.69 -3.31 10.79
N GLY A 14 1.65 -3.59 9.99
CA GLY A 14 1.68 -3.21 8.56
C GLY A 14 1.57 -1.70 8.35
N LEU A 15 0.72 -1.00 9.11
CA LEU A 15 0.65 0.45 9.09
C LEU A 15 2.02 1.08 9.40
N PHE A 16 2.70 0.61 10.44
CA PHE A 16 4.02 1.10 10.81
C PHE A 16 5.07 0.75 9.73
N SER A 17 4.96 -0.43 9.11
CA SER A 17 5.85 -0.83 8.02
C SER A 17 5.78 0.10 6.81
N SER A 18 4.64 0.75 6.56
CA SER A 18 4.49 1.69 5.45
C SER A 18 5.47 2.87 5.51
N ILE A 19 5.85 3.30 6.73
CA ILE A 19 6.74 4.42 6.98
C ILE A 19 8.18 4.09 6.53
N PHE A 20 8.57 2.80 6.56
CA PHE A 20 9.89 2.38 6.09
C PHE A 20 10.12 2.68 4.61
N TYR A 21 9.09 2.59 3.77
CA TYR A 21 9.22 2.92 2.34
C TYR A 21 9.64 4.38 2.15
N PHE A 22 9.04 5.30 2.90
CA PHE A 22 9.41 6.72 2.85
C PHE A 22 10.83 6.98 3.37
N ALA A 23 11.19 6.37 4.50
CA ALA A 23 12.51 6.51 5.08
C ALA A 23 13.61 6.00 4.12
N LEU A 24 13.42 4.82 3.54
CA LEU A 24 14.34 4.23 2.56
C LEU A 24 14.43 5.09 1.30
N LEU A 25 13.29 5.58 0.80
CA LEU A 25 13.28 6.38 -0.41
C LEU A 25 14.05 7.70 -0.24
N LEU A 26 13.91 8.36 0.92
CA LEU A 26 14.66 9.57 1.24
C LEU A 26 16.17 9.32 1.28
N ILE A 27 16.60 8.17 1.80
CA ILE A 27 18.03 7.80 1.85
C ILE A 27 18.57 7.51 0.45
N ILE A 28 17.82 6.79 -0.39
CA ILE A 28 18.30 6.29 -1.69
C ILE A 28 18.22 7.38 -2.77
N VAL A 29 17.08 8.05 -2.89
CA VAL A 29 16.81 9.01 -3.99
C VAL A 29 17.26 10.42 -3.60
N GLY A 30 17.25 10.76 -2.31
CA GLY A 30 17.57 12.11 -1.85
C GLY A 30 16.53 13.14 -2.32
N LYS A 31 16.89 13.96 -3.32
CA LYS A 31 16.01 14.99 -3.90
C LYS A 31 15.37 14.49 -5.19
N ALA A 32 14.08 14.77 -5.39
CA ALA A 32 13.42 14.45 -6.66
C ALA A 32 14.07 15.14 -7.84
N LYS A 33 14.28 14.38 -8.91
CA LYS A 33 14.51 14.93 -10.25
C LYS A 33 13.18 15.38 -10.86
N ASN A 34 13.27 16.36 -11.76
CA ASN A 34 12.16 17.12 -12.36
C ASN A 34 10.97 16.22 -12.76
N PRO A 35 9.71 16.54 -12.39
CA PRO A 35 8.58 15.64 -12.52
C PRO A 35 8.02 15.61 -13.95
N GLN A 36 8.81 15.14 -14.91
CA GLN A 36 8.24 14.61 -16.14
C GLN A 36 7.62 13.25 -15.82
N ILE A 37 6.45 13.30 -15.17
CA ILE A 37 5.69 12.11 -14.82
C ILE A 37 5.16 11.53 -16.13
N LYS A 38 5.47 10.26 -16.43
CA LYS A 38 4.86 9.59 -17.58
C LYS A 38 3.45 9.17 -17.19
N ASP A 39 2.45 9.68 -17.89
CA ASP A 39 1.03 9.46 -17.60
C ASP A 39 0.67 7.96 -17.43
N ILE A 40 1.31 7.08 -18.19
CA ILE A 40 1.09 5.61 -18.14
C ILE A 40 1.32 5.02 -16.74
N TYR A 41 2.30 5.52 -15.98
CA TYR A 41 2.59 5.02 -14.64
C TYR A 41 1.57 5.51 -13.61
N ILE A 42 1.05 6.73 -13.78
CA ILE A 42 -0.06 7.22 -12.96
C ILE A 42 -1.28 6.33 -13.19
N TYR A 43 -1.61 6.00 -14.44
CA TYR A 43 -2.76 5.13 -14.73
C TYR A 43 -2.57 3.71 -14.18
N LEU A 44 -1.37 3.13 -14.28
CA LEU A 44 -1.05 1.82 -13.70
C LEU A 44 -1.15 1.81 -12.18
N ILE A 45 -0.59 2.83 -11.52
CA ILE A 45 -0.71 3.00 -10.07
C ILE A 45 -2.18 3.15 -9.73
N THR A 46 -2.92 4.05 -10.37
CA THR A 46 -4.35 4.29 -10.10
C THR A 46 -5.21 3.03 -10.33
N PHE A 47 -4.97 2.28 -11.41
CA PHE A 47 -5.71 1.04 -11.70
C PHE A 47 -5.43 -0.05 -10.66
N THR A 48 -4.16 -0.36 -10.43
CA THR A 48 -3.78 -1.40 -9.44
C THR A 48 -4.27 -1.04 -8.06
N SER A 49 -4.25 0.23 -7.74
CA SER A 49 -4.56 0.71 -6.40
C SER A 49 -6.05 0.89 -6.14
N VAL A 50 -6.93 0.96 -7.15
CA VAL A 50 -8.40 0.94 -6.96
C VAL A 50 -8.97 -0.47 -7.19
N PHE A 51 -8.53 -1.14 -8.25
CA PHE A 51 -9.11 -2.41 -8.67
C PHE A 51 -8.80 -3.54 -7.67
N ILE A 52 -7.57 -3.56 -7.13
CA ILE A 52 -7.14 -4.57 -6.16
C ILE A 52 -7.93 -4.45 -4.83
N PRO A 53 -7.99 -3.30 -4.13
CA PRO A 53 -8.84 -3.13 -2.94
C PRO A 53 -10.29 -3.51 -3.18
N TYR A 54 -10.86 -3.07 -4.30
CA TYR A 54 -12.27 -3.30 -4.59
C TYR A 54 -12.55 -4.80 -4.73
N PHE A 55 -11.70 -5.51 -5.49
CA PHE A 55 -11.83 -6.95 -5.66
C PHE A 55 -11.59 -7.72 -4.36
N VAL A 56 -10.63 -7.26 -3.56
CA VAL A 56 -10.36 -7.77 -2.21
C VAL A 56 -11.58 -7.57 -1.30
N TYR A 57 -12.14 -6.37 -1.24
CA TYR A 57 -13.32 -6.06 -0.44
C TYR A 57 -14.50 -6.97 -0.79
N LEU A 58 -14.79 -7.12 -2.09
CA LEU A 58 -15.87 -8.00 -2.56
C LEU A 58 -15.67 -9.46 -2.12
N ARG A 59 -14.44 -9.97 -2.12
CA ARG A 59 -14.14 -11.35 -1.66
C ARG A 59 -14.22 -11.53 -0.15
N VAL A 60 -14.00 -10.47 0.63
CA VAL A 60 -13.70 -10.58 2.06
C VAL A 60 -14.81 -10.01 2.94
N LYS A 61 -15.85 -9.37 2.37
CA LYS A 61 -16.99 -8.76 3.09
C LYS A 61 -17.67 -9.66 4.16
N GLY A 62 -17.41 -10.97 4.21
CA GLY A 62 -17.84 -11.88 5.29
C GLY A 62 -16.73 -12.71 5.98
N LYS A 63 -15.44 -12.52 5.64
CA LYS A 63 -14.31 -13.36 6.10
C LYS A 63 -13.19 -12.58 6.81
N LEU A 64 -13.37 -11.28 7.09
CA LEU A 64 -12.36 -10.43 7.74
C LEU A 64 -11.92 -10.93 9.13
N PHE A 65 -12.77 -11.69 9.82
CA PHE A 65 -12.46 -12.27 11.14
C PHE A 65 -11.62 -13.57 11.07
N ILE A 66 -11.37 -14.10 9.87
CA ILE A 66 -10.51 -15.27 9.67
C ILE A 66 -9.06 -14.79 9.53
N LEU A 67 -8.20 -15.18 10.47
CA LEU A 67 -6.84 -14.68 10.58
C LEU A 67 -6.00 -14.84 9.30
N ASN A 68 -6.11 -15.99 8.61
CA ASN A 68 -5.36 -16.21 7.36
C ASN A 68 -5.82 -15.27 6.25
N THR A 69 -7.14 -15.12 6.08
CA THR A 69 -7.69 -14.20 5.08
C THR A 69 -7.28 -12.76 5.39
N TYR A 70 -7.34 -12.37 6.66
CA TYR A 70 -6.88 -11.05 7.12
C TYR A 70 -5.43 -10.75 6.74
N LYS A 71 -4.50 -11.69 7.03
CA LYS A 71 -3.08 -11.54 6.69
C LYS A 71 -2.83 -11.41 5.18
N ILE A 72 -3.56 -12.19 4.38
CA ILE A 72 -3.45 -12.11 2.91
C ILE A 72 -3.88 -10.73 2.44
N ASN A 73 -4.99 -10.20 2.95
CA ASN A 73 -5.45 -8.86 2.56
C ASN A 73 -4.54 -7.75 3.04
N LEU A 74 -3.94 -7.89 4.22
CA LEU A 74 -2.89 -6.97 4.66
C LEU A 74 -1.72 -6.95 3.68
N ALA A 75 -1.25 -8.11 3.23
CA ALA A 75 -0.15 -8.20 2.27
C ALA A 75 -0.54 -7.61 0.90
N VAL A 76 -1.75 -7.91 0.41
CA VAL A 76 -2.26 -7.38 -0.86
C VAL A 76 -2.45 -5.87 -0.78
N GLY A 77 -2.94 -5.35 0.35
CA GLY A 77 -3.09 -3.91 0.59
C GLY A 77 -1.77 -3.14 0.60
N HIS A 78 -0.62 -3.81 0.81
CA HIS A 78 0.71 -3.20 0.71
C HIS A 78 1.23 -3.08 -0.73
N LEU A 79 0.63 -3.79 -1.70
CA LEU A 79 1.10 -3.77 -3.08
C LEU A 79 1.23 -2.36 -3.68
N PRO A 80 0.28 -1.42 -3.47
CA PRO A 80 0.43 -0.05 -3.96
C PRO A 80 1.71 0.62 -3.45
N LEU A 81 2.07 0.43 -2.17
CA LEU A 81 3.32 0.99 -1.62
C LEU A 81 4.55 0.34 -2.25
N ILE A 82 4.52 -0.98 -2.42
CA ILE A 82 5.63 -1.71 -3.05
C ILE A 82 5.84 -1.20 -4.48
N PHE A 83 4.77 -1.10 -5.28
CA PHE A 83 4.86 -0.59 -6.64
C PHE A 83 5.26 0.89 -6.68
N GLY A 84 4.66 1.73 -5.84
CA GLY A 84 5.02 3.15 -5.76
C GLY A 84 6.49 3.35 -5.38
N PHE A 85 7.00 2.55 -4.44
CA PHE A 85 8.41 2.57 -4.06
C PHE A 85 9.32 2.13 -5.21
N LEU A 86 9.01 1.01 -5.87
CA LEU A 86 9.80 0.52 -7.01
C LEU A 86 9.83 1.53 -8.16
N PHE A 87 8.68 2.12 -8.51
CA PHE A 87 8.63 3.16 -9.54
C PHE A 87 9.38 4.42 -9.11
N SER A 88 9.30 4.80 -7.84
CA SER A 88 10.08 5.91 -7.32
C SER A 88 11.58 5.68 -7.37
N LEU A 89 12.06 4.44 -7.25
CA LEU A 89 13.46 4.10 -7.46
C LEU A 89 13.85 4.14 -8.95
N LEU A 90 13.04 3.53 -9.82
CA LEU A 90 13.33 3.42 -11.25
C LEU A 90 13.35 4.77 -11.97
N GLU A 91 12.44 5.67 -11.58
CA GLU A 91 12.30 6.99 -12.18
C GLU A 91 12.93 8.10 -11.31
N GLU A 92 13.63 7.72 -10.22
CA GLU A 92 14.29 8.63 -9.26
C GLU A 92 13.38 9.79 -8.81
N ASN A 93 12.09 9.48 -8.57
CA ASN A 93 11.06 10.46 -8.28
C ASN A 93 10.09 9.95 -7.20
N TYR A 94 10.05 10.63 -6.06
CA TYR A 94 9.21 10.24 -4.92
C TYR A 94 7.70 10.41 -5.14
N ILE A 95 7.27 11.03 -6.24
CA ILE A 95 5.85 11.28 -6.50
C ILE A 95 5.04 9.99 -6.64
N TYR A 96 5.65 8.92 -7.18
CA TYR A 96 4.98 7.63 -7.34
C TYR A 96 4.65 6.98 -5.99
N LEU A 97 5.55 7.10 -5.00
CA LEU A 97 5.28 6.69 -3.62
C LEU A 97 4.26 7.58 -2.92
N LEU A 98 4.32 8.90 -3.15
CA LEU A 98 3.35 9.86 -2.60
C LEU A 98 1.92 9.56 -3.07
N VAL A 99 1.75 9.23 -4.35
CA VAL A 99 0.44 8.90 -4.94
C VAL A 99 -0.04 7.52 -4.47
N SER A 100 0.85 6.56 -4.24
CA SER A 100 0.44 5.23 -3.81
C SER A 100 0.02 5.15 -2.34
N PHE A 101 0.51 6.05 -1.49
CA PHE A 101 0.23 6.03 -0.05
C PHE A 101 -1.23 6.26 0.34
N PRO A 102 -1.95 7.28 -0.16
CA PRO A 102 -3.40 7.43 0.07
C PRO A 102 -4.17 6.16 -0.26
N ILE A 103 -3.70 5.41 -1.25
CA ILE A 103 -4.42 4.26 -1.77
C ILE A 103 -4.15 3.00 -0.95
N PHE A 104 -2.91 2.84 -0.48
CA PHE A 104 -2.63 1.93 0.62
C PHE A 104 -3.49 2.25 1.84
N PHE A 105 -3.61 3.52 2.21
CA PHE A 105 -4.34 3.93 3.40
C PHE A 105 -5.84 3.59 3.28
N ILE A 106 -6.46 3.82 2.12
CA ILE A 106 -7.86 3.41 1.85
C ILE A 106 -8.02 1.89 1.96
N ASN A 107 -7.12 1.09 1.37
CA ASN A 107 -7.10 -0.37 1.55
C ASN A 107 -7.07 -0.75 3.04
N TYR A 108 -6.25 -0.05 3.80
CA TYR A 108 -6.06 -0.30 5.22
C TYR A 108 -7.30 0.05 6.04
N LEU A 109 -7.98 1.16 5.74
CA LEU A 109 -9.22 1.57 6.40
C LEU A 109 -10.35 0.55 6.20
N ILE A 110 -10.38 -0.14 5.05
CA ILE A 110 -11.37 -1.20 4.78
C ILE A 110 -11.16 -2.43 5.69
N LEU A 111 -9.94 -2.61 6.23
CA LEU A 111 -9.56 -3.73 7.10
C LEU A 111 -9.69 -3.43 8.60
N ILE A 112 -10.15 -2.23 8.98
CA ILE A 112 -10.59 -1.89 10.34
C ILE A 112 -11.92 -2.59 10.63
#